data_AF-A0A9W6N533-F1
#
_entry.id   AF-A0A9W6N533-F1
#
_cell.length_a   1.000
_cell.length_b   1.000
_cell.length_c   1.000
_cell.angle_alpha   90.00
_cell.angle_beta   90.00
_cell.angle_gamma   90.00
#
_symmetry.space_group_name_H-M   'P 1'
#
loop_
_entity.id
_entity.type
_entity.pdbx_description
1 polymer ?
#
loop_
_entity_poly.entity_id
_entity_poly.type
_entity_poly.pdbx_seq_one_letter_code
_entity_poly.pdbx_strand_id
1 'polypeptide(L)'
;MAKLEKLSPEQQALIPAIRDRFINAGLSCAPADFDTAQQAICAAYAVAGLEAPKIFIRLSSPREGAIAAAMLKNSKFGAQVGDQVWDQVGAQVWAQVGDQVWDQVGAQVRAQVGDQVGAQVRAQVWAQVGDQVWAQVGAQVRAQVWAQVWAQVWAQVGAQVWAQVGAQVGAQVRAQVWAQVGDQVWAQVGDQVRAQVGDQVWAAMYGQHDAGWLSFYEYFAAAGVKAAERLRPLVTVAETVGWCWFFRGAAIMTDRPCDLRRDEDGRLHNESGPAVLYRDGFSVYAWRGVRIPSEWIENPGSLTPAAALSCQNLEQRRAACEILGWAKILADLDARTLDADGDPEIGTLVEVDLPGSEGGEDRVTARFLRVRCGTGRDFAICVDPMCETAIQAQSWMLGISASEFTKPEIRT
;
A
#
# COMPACT_ATOMS: atom_id res chain seq x y z
N MET A 1 3.79 -49.76 4.31
CA MET A 1 4.87 -49.36 5.23
C MET A 1 4.31 -49.43 6.64
N ALA A 2 5.07 -49.96 7.60
CA ALA A 2 4.66 -49.90 9.01
C ALA A 2 4.64 -48.43 9.47
N LYS A 3 3.70 -48.08 10.34
CA LYS A 3 3.60 -46.74 10.94
C LYS A 3 4.87 -46.47 11.75
N LEU A 4 5.53 -45.34 11.49
CA LEU A 4 6.66 -44.88 12.31
C LEU A 4 6.10 -44.23 13.59
N GLU A 5 6.35 -44.84 14.75
CA GLU A 5 5.93 -44.29 16.05
C GLU A 5 7.06 -43.52 16.75
N LYS A 6 8.32 -43.80 16.41
CA LYS A 6 9.52 -43.11 16.90
C LYS A 6 10.57 -43.01 15.80
N LEU A 7 11.32 -41.91 15.80
CA LEU A 7 12.47 -41.72 14.91
C LEU A 7 13.68 -42.49 15.44
N SER A 8 14.42 -43.16 14.55
CA SER A 8 15.72 -43.76 14.89
C SER A 8 16.79 -42.67 15.14
N PRO A 9 17.89 -42.99 15.84
CA PRO A 9 19.01 -42.04 16.00
C PRO A 9 19.55 -41.52 14.66
N GLU A 10 19.60 -42.37 13.63
CA GLU A 10 20.02 -41.99 12.29
C GLU A 10 19.03 -41.01 11.65
N GLN A 11 17.73 -41.25 11.80
CA GLN A 11 16.68 -40.35 11.30
C GLN A 11 16.68 -39.00 12.04
N GLN A 12 17.02 -38.97 13.34
CA GLN A 12 17.15 -37.72 14.09
C GLN A 12 18.37 -36.92 13.63
N ALA A 13 19.49 -37.60 13.34
CA ALA A 13 20.72 -36.96 12.86
C ALA A 13 20.57 -36.27 11.50
N LEU A 14 19.56 -36.63 10.69
CA LEU A 14 19.27 -35.97 9.41
C LEU A 14 18.69 -34.55 9.58
N ILE A 15 18.01 -34.27 10.70
CA ILE A 15 17.31 -32.99 10.92
C ILE A 15 18.25 -31.78 10.79
N PRO A 16 19.36 -31.68 11.55
CA PRO A 16 20.25 -30.52 11.43
C PRO A 16 20.89 -30.40 10.04
N ALA A 17 21.28 -31.52 9.42
CA ALA A 17 21.89 -31.50 8.09
C ALA A 17 20.93 -30.96 7.01
N ILE A 18 19.66 -31.40 7.05
CA ILE A 18 18.64 -30.92 6.11
C ILE A 18 18.27 -29.47 6.43
N ARG A 19 18.09 -29.11 7.71
CA ARG A 19 17.84 -27.72 8.11
C ARG A 19 18.91 -26.79 7.55
N ASP A 20 20.19 -27.10 7.78
CA ASP A 20 21.29 -26.20 7.41
C ASP A 20 21.45 -26.10 5.88
N ARG A 21 21.27 -27.21 5.15
CA ARG A 21 21.21 -27.23 3.68
C ARG A 21 20.15 -26.27 3.15
N PHE A 22 18.92 -26.36 3.67
CA PHE A 22 17.81 -25.54 3.18
C PHE A 22 17.85 -24.10 3.66
N ILE A 23 18.42 -23.81 4.83
CA ILE A 23 18.72 -22.42 5.24
C ILE A 23 19.71 -21.79 4.26
N ASN A 24 20.79 -22.49 3.91
CA ASN A 24 21.77 -22.01 2.93
C ASN A 24 21.14 -21.84 1.54
N ALA A 25 20.30 -22.79 1.12
CA ALA A 25 19.57 -22.71 -0.13
C ALA A 25 18.48 -21.63 -0.12
N GLY A 26 17.86 -21.28 1.00
CA GLY A 26 16.86 -20.21 1.05
C GLY A 26 17.46 -18.82 1.06
N LEU A 27 18.70 -18.69 1.55
CA LEU A 27 19.40 -17.42 1.76
C LEU A 27 20.49 -17.13 0.73
N SER A 28 20.80 -18.09 -0.15
CA SER A 28 21.88 -17.92 -1.11
C SER A 28 21.58 -16.80 -2.10
N CYS A 29 22.59 -15.96 -2.29
CA CYS A 29 22.62 -14.86 -3.26
C CYS A 29 23.47 -15.18 -4.51
N ALA A 30 23.86 -16.46 -4.66
CA ALA A 30 24.56 -16.93 -5.84
C ALA A 30 23.65 -16.77 -7.08
N PRO A 31 24.21 -16.57 -8.29
CA PRO A 31 23.42 -16.59 -9.51
C PRO A 31 22.64 -17.90 -9.67
N ALA A 32 21.46 -17.80 -10.25
CA ALA A 32 20.62 -18.95 -10.56
C ALA A 32 21.31 -19.93 -11.52
N ASP A 33 21.13 -21.22 -11.23
CA ASP A 33 21.44 -22.31 -12.16
C ASP A 33 20.17 -22.68 -12.95
N PHE A 34 19.92 -21.90 -14.01
CA PHE A 34 18.74 -22.07 -14.85
C PHE A 34 18.71 -23.40 -15.62
N ASP A 35 19.87 -23.98 -15.92
CA ASP A 35 19.93 -25.21 -16.70
C ASP A 35 19.56 -26.42 -15.83
N THR A 36 20.07 -26.49 -14.61
CA THR A 36 19.65 -27.51 -13.62
C THR A 36 18.18 -27.31 -13.24
N ALA A 37 17.74 -26.06 -13.02
CA ALA A 37 16.33 -25.76 -12.77
C ALA A 37 15.43 -26.24 -13.91
N GLN A 38 15.77 -25.96 -15.17
CA GLN A 38 15.00 -26.40 -16.33
C GLN A 38 14.83 -27.92 -16.38
N GLN A 39 15.88 -28.69 -16.10
CA GLN A 39 15.81 -30.16 -16.01
C GLN A 39 14.90 -30.61 -14.86
N ALA A 40 15.03 -29.97 -13.70
CA ALA A 40 14.20 -30.26 -12.54
C ALA A 40 12.72 -29.93 -12.78
N ILE A 41 12.41 -28.85 -13.50
CA ILE A 41 11.04 -28.50 -13.90
C ILE A 41 10.48 -29.59 -14.83
N CYS A 42 11.23 -30.01 -15.85
CA CYS A 42 10.80 -31.14 -16.70
C CYS A 42 10.51 -32.40 -15.88
N ALA A 43 11.36 -32.73 -14.90
CA ALA A 43 11.14 -33.85 -14.00
C ALA A 43 9.90 -33.67 -13.12
N ALA A 44 9.61 -32.45 -12.64
CA ALA A 44 8.41 -32.15 -11.87
C ALA A 44 7.14 -32.40 -12.69
N TYR A 45 7.11 -31.96 -13.95
CA TYR A 45 6.00 -32.25 -14.88
C TYR A 45 5.84 -33.75 -15.13
N ALA A 46 6.96 -34.47 -15.34
CA ALA A 46 6.92 -35.91 -15.54
C ALA A 46 6.34 -36.65 -14.31
N VAL A 47 6.74 -36.27 -13.09
CA VAL A 47 6.18 -36.83 -11.85
C VAL A 47 4.68 -36.53 -11.70
N ALA A 48 4.21 -35.41 -12.24
CA ALA A 48 2.80 -35.02 -12.28
C ALA A 48 2.02 -35.66 -13.45
N GLY A 49 2.67 -36.38 -14.36
CA GLY A 49 2.03 -36.94 -15.56
C GLY A 49 1.64 -35.89 -16.60
N LEU A 50 2.35 -34.76 -16.64
CA LEU A 50 2.10 -33.65 -17.54
C LEU A 50 3.17 -33.58 -18.64
N GLU A 51 2.80 -33.03 -19.81
CA GLU A 51 3.76 -32.75 -20.89
C GLU A 51 4.73 -31.64 -20.44
N ALA A 52 6.04 -31.89 -20.58
CA ALA A 52 7.07 -30.94 -20.20
C ALA A 52 6.94 -29.62 -20.99
N PRO A 53 7.25 -28.48 -20.35
CA PRO A 53 7.27 -27.19 -21.03
C PRO A 53 8.34 -27.18 -22.13
N LYS A 54 8.02 -26.55 -23.26
CA LYS A 54 8.92 -26.39 -24.41
C LYS A 54 9.61 -25.02 -24.42
N ILE A 55 9.01 -24.06 -23.71
CA ILE A 55 9.49 -22.68 -23.61
C ILE A 55 9.92 -22.43 -22.18
N PHE A 56 11.14 -21.92 -22.00
CA PHE A 56 11.68 -21.52 -20.71
C PHE A 56 12.06 -20.04 -20.74
N ILE A 57 11.44 -19.25 -19.88
CA ILE A 57 11.68 -17.82 -19.77
C ILE A 57 12.53 -17.59 -18.52
N ARG A 58 13.73 -17.03 -18.70
CA ARG A 58 14.69 -16.72 -17.63
C ARG A 58 14.68 -15.22 -17.39
N LEU A 59 14.39 -14.80 -16.16
CA LEU A 59 14.24 -13.38 -15.79
C LEU A 59 15.11 -13.05 -14.58
N SER A 60 15.38 -11.78 -14.34
CA SER A 60 16.33 -11.35 -13.31
C SER A 60 15.68 -11.16 -11.93
N SER A 61 14.36 -11.06 -11.87
CA SER A 61 13.65 -10.85 -10.60
C SER A 61 12.22 -11.40 -10.60
N PRO A 62 11.63 -11.65 -9.41
CA PRO A 62 10.23 -12.01 -9.27
C PRO A 62 9.25 -10.94 -9.78
N ARG A 63 9.66 -9.67 -9.83
CA ARG A 63 8.84 -8.60 -10.42
C ARG A 63 8.67 -8.83 -11.92
N GLU A 64 9.78 -9.03 -12.64
CA GLU A 64 9.73 -9.39 -14.07
C GLU A 64 8.95 -10.70 -14.28
N GLY A 65 9.18 -11.69 -13.41
CA GLY A 65 8.45 -12.96 -13.41
C GLY A 65 6.93 -12.81 -13.33
N ALA A 66 6.44 -12.02 -12.38
CA ALA A 66 5.01 -11.76 -12.22
C ALA A 66 4.40 -11.03 -13.43
N ILE A 67 5.13 -10.08 -14.03
CA ILE A 67 4.71 -9.37 -15.24
C ILE A 67 4.64 -10.35 -16.42
N ALA A 68 5.69 -11.14 -16.65
CA ALA A 68 5.72 -12.13 -17.72
C ALA A 68 4.63 -13.20 -17.54
N ALA A 69 4.38 -13.64 -16.31
CA ALA A 69 3.30 -14.56 -15.98
C ALA A 69 1.92 -13.98 -16.33
N ALA A 70 1.69 -12.71 -16.01
CA ALA A 70 0.43 -12.02 -16.35
C ALA A 70 0.25 -11.92 -17.87
N MET A 71 1.32 -11.60 -18.61
CA MET A 71 1.31 -11.56 -20.07
C MET A 71 1.02 -12.94 -20.69
N LEU A 72 1.63 -14.01 -20.18
CA LEU A 72 1.37 -15.38 -20.66
C LEU A 72 -0.08 -15.80 -20.39
N LYS A 73 -0.64 -15.46 -19.22
CA LYS A 73 -2.04 -15.78 -18.89
C LYS A 73 -3.01 -15.04 -19.81
N ASN A 74 -2.71 -13.78 -20.15
CA ASN A 74 -3.52 -12.95 -21.05
C ASN A 74 -3.35 -13.29 -22.54
N SER A 75 -2.34 -14.07 -22.91
CA SER A 75 -2.12 -14.48 -24.32
C SER A 75 -3.18 -15.47 -24.87
N LYS A 76 -4.09 -15.98 -24.01
CA LYS A 76 -5.30 -16.68 -24.45
C LYS A 76 -6.38 -15.68 -24.90
N PHE A 77 -6.35 -15.37 -26.19
CA PHE A 77 -7.44 -14.83 -27.02
C PHE A 77 -8.85 -15.25 -26.51
N GLY A 78 -9.62 -14.32 -25.92
CA GLY A 78 -10.97 -14.63 -25.43
C GLY A 78 -11.71 -13.56 -24.63
N ALA A 79 -11.02 -12.61 -23.98
CA ALA A 79 -11.70 -11.54 -23.22
C ALA A 79 -12.10 -10.33 -24.10
N GLN A 80 -11.34 -10.06 -25.17
CA GLN A 80 -11.54 -8.88 -26.01
C GLN A 80 -12.88 -8.84 -26.76
N VAL A 81 -13.50 -9.99 -27.04
CA VAL A 81 -14.79 -10.06 -27.75
C VAL A 81 -15.98 -9.91 -26.79
N GLY A 82 -15.84 -10.35 -25.53
CA GLY A 82 -16.90 -10.22 -24.53
C GLY A 82 -17.09 -8.77 -24.10
N ASP A 83 -15.98 -8.07 -23.86
CA ASP A 83 -15.98 -6.68 -23.41
C ASP A 83 -16.40 -5.73 -24.55
N GLN A 84 -15.93 -5.96 -25.79
CA GLN A 84 -16.38 -5.16 -26.94
C GLN A 84 -17.87 -5.33 -27.26
N VAL A 85 -18.43 -6.55 -27.14
CA VAL A 85 -19.84 -6.79 -27.43
C VAL A 85 -20.75 -6.19 -26.36
N TRP A 86 -20.37 -6.25 -25.08
CA TRP A 86 -21.13 -5.61 -24.01
C TRP A 86 -21.01 -4.08 -24.02
N ASP A 87 -19.82 -3.53 -24.29
CA ASP A 87 -19.62 -2.07 -24.33
C ASP A 87 -20.28 -1.43 -25.56
N GLN A 88 -20.19 -2.06 -26.74
CA GLN A 88 -20.79 -1.49 -27.96
C GLN A 88 -22.31 -1.65 -27.98
N VAL A 89 -22.84 -2.83 -27.66
CA VAL A 89 -24.30 -3.08 -27.70
C VAL A 89 -24.99 -2.43 -26.50
N GLY A 90 -24.37 -2.45 -25.31
CA GLY A 90 -24.90 -1.80 -24.11
C GLY A 90 -24.94 -0.28 -24.24
N ALA A 91 -23.86 0.34 -24.73
CA ALA A 91 -23.81 1.79 -24.92
C ALA A 91 -24.71 2.28 -26.07
N GLN A 92 -24.82 1.53 -27.18
CA GLN A 92 -25.73 1.90 -28.27
C GLN A 92 -27.21 1.81 -27.86
N VAL A 93 -27.60 0.77 -27.10
CA VAL A 93 -29.00 0.61 -26.66
C VAL A 93 -29.38 1.68 -25.64
N TRP A 94 -28.47 2.02 -24.70
CA TRP A 94 -28.72 3.09 -23.73
C TRP A 94 -28.70 4.49 -24.35
N ALA A 95 -27.79 4.78 -25.29
CA ALA A 95 -27.76 6.07 -25.98
C ALA A 95 -28.95 6.25 -26.94
N GLN A 96 -29.31 5.23 -27.73
CA GLN A 96 -30.42 5.37 -28.68
C GLN A 96 -31.79 5.39 -28.00
N VAL A 97 -32.02 4.57 -26.97
CA VAL A 97 -33.34 4.52 -26.30
C VAL A 97 -33.46 5.57 -25.19
N GLY A 98 -32.36 5.90 -24.50
CA GLY A 98 -32.35 6.90 -23.43
C GLY A 98 -32.45 8.33 -23.95
N ASP A 99 -31.62 8.69 -24.94
CA ASP A 99 -31.58 10.07 -25.44
C ASP A 99 -32.80 10.39 -26.32
N GLN A 100 -33.31 9.43 -27.12
CA GLN A 100 -34.52 9.68 -27.93
C GLN A 100 -35.78 9.88 -27.08
N VAL A 101 -35.90 9.18 -25.93
CA VAL A 101 -37.07 9.32 -25.05
C VAL A 101 -37.00 10.62 -24.23
N TRP A 102 -35.80 11.04 -23.81
CA TRP A 102 -35.65 12.30 -23.06
C TRP A 102 -35.74 13.54 -23.97
N ASP A 103 -35.10 13.55 -25.14
CA ASP A 103 -35.11 14.74 -26.00
C ASP A 103 -36.48 14.96 -26.69
N GLN A 104 -37.18 13.91 -27.12
CA GLN A 104 -38.48 14.07 -27.78
C GLN A 104 -39.60 14.52 -26.82
N VAL A 105 -39.61 14.02 -25.58
CA VAL A 105 -40.61 14.41 -24.58
C VAL A 105 -40.26 15.75 -23.91
N GLY A 106 -38.98 16.02 -23.68
CA GLY A 106 -38.50 17.26 -23.06
C GLY A 106 -38.64 18.50 -23.94
N ALA A 107 -38.42 18.36 -25.26
CA ALA A 107 -38.55 19.46 -26.21
C ALA A 107 -40.03 19.81 -26.53
N GLN A 108 -40.92 18.81 -26.59
CA GLN A 108 -42.35 19.04 -26.85
C GLN A 108 -43.05 19.83 -25.72
N VAL A 109 -42.70 19.57 -24.46
CA VAL A 109 -43.26 20.29 -23.30
C VAL A 109 -42.73 21.72 -23.22
N ARG A 110 -41.48 21.97 -23.64
CA ARG A 110 -40.86 23.31 -23.60
C ARG A 110 -41.34 24.24 -24.71
N ALA A 111 -41.72 23.71 -25.87
CA ALA A 111 -42.26 24.50 -26.99
C ALA A 111 -43.74 24.90 -26.79
N GLN A 112 -44.57 24.08 -26.14
CA GLN A 112 -46.01 24.39 -26.00
C GLN A 112 -46.33 25.40 -24.88
N VAL A 113 -45.48 25.57 -23.87
CA VAL A 113 -45.74 26.50 -22.75
C VAL A 113 -44.99 27.85 -22.91
N GLY A 114 -43.89 27.88 -23.67
CA GLY A 114 -43.06 29.08 -23.85
C GLY A 114 -43.64 30.13 -24.81
N ASP A 115 -44.21 29.71 -25.94
CA ASP A 115 -44.59 30.64 -27.01
C ASP A 115 -46.03 31.19 -26.90
N GLN A 116 -46.93 30.52 -26.15
CA GLN A 116 -48.32 30.98 -26.02
C GLN A 116 -48.55 32.09 -24.98
N VAL A 117 -47.72 32.17 -23.93
CA VAL A 117 -47.89 33.20 -22.87
C VAL A 117 -47.11 34.49 -23.19
N GLY A 118 -46.01 34.39 -23.94
CA GLY A 118 -45.14 35.54 -24.26
C GLY A 118 -45.71 36.51 -25.31
N ALA A 119 -46.57 36.04 -26.22
CA ALA A 119 -47.15 36.87 -27.28
C ALA A 119 -48.44 37.61 -26.87
N GLN A 120 -49.21 37.09 -25.90
CA GLN A 120 -50.51 37.69 -25.53
C GLN A 120 -50.40 38.89 -24.58
N VAL A 121 -49.43 38.93 -23.65
CA VAL A 121 -49.33 40.04 -22.68
C VAL A 121 -48.61 41.26 -23.27
N ARG A 122 -47.73 41.05 -24.26
CA ARG A 122 -46.89 42.11 -24.84
C ARG A 122 -47.64 43.04 -25.80
N ALA A 123 -48.84 42.68 -26.26
CA ALA A 123 -49.63 43.47 -27.20
C ALA A 123 -50.74 44.36 -26.56
N GLN A 124 -51.16 44.10 -25.32
CA GLN A 124 -52.32 44.81 -24.72
C GLN A 124 -51.99 46.00 -23.81
N VAL A 125 -50.76 46.13 -23.28
CA VAL A 125 -50.44 47.22 -22.31
C VAL A 125 -49.69 48.40 -22.96
N TRP A 126 -49.06 48.20 -24.12
CA TRP A 126 -48.21 49.22 -24.77
C TRP A 126 -48.96 50.38 -25.44
N ALA A 127 -50.30 50.37 -25.47
CA ALA A 127 -51.09 51.39 -26.20
C ALA A 127 -51.82 52.43 -25.31
N GLN A 128 -51.80 52.32 -23.97
CA GLN A 128 -52.64 53.21 -23.13
C GLN A 128 -51.93 54.02 -22.04
N VAL A 129 -50.62 53.83 -21.79
CA VAL A 129 -49.91 54.56 -20.70
C VAL A 129 -48.57 55.17 -21.17
N GLY A 130 -48.46 55.52 -22.45
CA GLY A 130 -47.23 56.11 -23.02
C GLY A 130 -47.04 57.59 -22.69
N ASP A 131 -48.10 58.39 -22.77
CA ASP A 131 -47.91 59.84 -22.90
C ASP A 131 -48.05 60.66 -21.60
N GLN A 132 -48.62 60.10 -20.53
CA GLN A 132 -48.71 60.79 -19.24
C GLN A 132 -47.54 60.47 -18.28
N VAL A 133 -46.75 59.44 -18.60
CA VAL A 133 -45.67 58.91 -17.74
C VAL A 133 -44.41 59.79 -17.80
N TRP A 134 -44.12 60.48 -18.90
CA TRP A 134 -42.79 61.08 -19.10
C TRP A 134 -42.40 62.18 -18.09
N ALA A 135 -43.33 62.99 -17.59
CA ALA A 135 -42.97 64.18 -16.80
C ALA A 135 -42.76 63.91 -15.29
N GLN A 136 -43.54 63.01 -14.67
CA GLN A 136 -43.42 62.73 -13.23
C GLN A 136 -42.56 61.49 -12.93
N VAL A 137 -42.51 60.54 -13.85
CA VAL A 137 -41.81 59.26 -13.65
C VAL A 137 -40.30 59.40 -13.86
N GLY A 138 -39.83 60.33 -14.73
CA GLY A 138 -38.42 60.42 -15.11
C GLY A 138 -37.41 60.58 -13.96
N ALA A 139 -37.74 61.31 -12.90
CA ALA A 139 -36.84 61.52 -11.76
C ALA A 139 -36.93 60.39 -10.71
N GLN A 140 -38.12 59.89 -10.42
CA GLN A 140 -38.34 58.80 -9.46
C GLN A 140 -37.89 57.45 -10.03
N VAL A 141 -38.13 57.19 -11.32
CA VAL A 141 -37.65 56.01 -12.03
C VAL A 141 -36.15 56.02 -12.20
N ARG A 142 -35.48 57.15 -12.47
CA ARG A 142 -34.01 57.12 -12.57
C ARG A 142 -33.35 56.64 -11.27
N ALA A 143 -33.86 57.05 -10.11
CA ALA A 143 -33.29 56.62 -8.83
C ALA A 143 -33.77 55.23 -8.42
N GLN A 144 -35.07 54.95 -8.48
CA GLN A 144 -35.61 53.64 -8.08
C GLN A 144 -35.31 52.54 -9.10
N VAL A 145 -35.43 52.77 -10.40
CA VAL A 145 -35.12 51.75 -11.42
C VAL A 145 -33.62 51.56 -11.54
N TRP A 146 -32.77 52.59 -11.43
CA TRP A 146 -31.33 52.33 -11.40
C TRP A 146 -30.93 51.54 -10.15
N ALA A 147 -31.39 51.91 -8.95
CA ALA A 147 -31.05 51.17 -7.73
C ALA A 147 -31.70 49.77 -7.66
N GLN A 148 -32.99 49.63 -7.99
CA GLN A 148 -33.68 48.34 -7.96
C GLN A 148 -33.27 47.44 -9.13
N VAL A 149 -33.17 47.93 -10.36
CA VAL A 149 -32.74 47.08 -11.50
C VAL A 149 -31.26 46.75 -11.36
N TRP A 150 -30.39 47.68 -10.97
CA TRP A 150 -28.98 47.34 -10.77
C TRP A 150 -28.81 46.37 -9.60
N ALA A 151 -29.47 46.58 -8.46
CA ALA A 151 -29.36 45.66 -7.32
C ALA A 151 -30.07 44.32 -7.58
N GLN A 152 -31.28 44.30 -8.15
CA GLN A 152 -31.98 43.04 -8.46
C GLN A 152 -31.31 42.29 -9.61
N VAL A 153 -30.91 42.94 -10.71
CA VAL A 153 -30.24 42.26 -11.81
C VAL A 153 -28.85 41.80 -11.38
N TRP A 154 -28.06 42.62 -10.70
CA TRP A 154 -26.72 42.20 -10.27
C TRP A 154 -26.76 41.15 -9.16
N ALA A 155 -27.67 41.28 -8.17
CA ALA A 155 -27.79 40.29 -7.10
C ALA A 155 -28.50 39.01 -7.57
N GLN A 156 -29.58 39.09 -8.34
CA GLN A 156 -30.26 37.88 -8.83
C GLN A 156 -29.49 37.22 -9.96
N VAL A 157 -29.07 37.94 -11.01
CA VAL A 157 -28.31 37.33 -12.10
C VAL A 157 -26.91 36.95 -11.61
N GLY A 158 -26.24 37.78 -10.82
CA GLY A 158 -24.95 37.43 -10.23
C GLY A 158 -25.06 36.22 -9.30
N ALA A 159 -25.96 36.23 -8.31
CA ALA A 159 -26.07 35.09 -7.38
C ALA A 159 -26.65 33.85 -8.06
N GLN A 160 -27.61 33.95 -8.98
CA GLN A 160 -28.12 32.78 -9.70
C GLN A 160 -27.09 32.22 -10.68
N VAL A 161 -26.36 33.06 -11.43
CA VAL A 161 -25.31 32.56 -12.33
C VAL A 161 -24.15 31.99 -11.52
N TRP A 162 -23.67 32.65 -10.46
CA TRP A 162 -22.60 32.10 -9.63
C TRP A 162 -23.02 30.85 -8.85
N ALA A 163 -24.23 30.80 -8.29
CA ALA A 163 -24.70 29.64 -7.55
C ALA A 163 -25.10 28.49 -8.49
N GLN A 164 -25.87 28.74 -9.56
CA GLN A 164 -26.25 27.67 -10.48
C GLN A 164 -25.09 27.25 -11.37
N VAL A 165 -24.40 28.15 -12.06
CA VAL A 165 -23.27 27.76 -12.92
C VAL A 165 -22.09 27.30 -12.07
N GLY A 166 -21.73 28.02 -11.01
CA GLY A 166 -20.61 27.62 -10.15
C GLY A 166 -20.86 26.33 -9.38
N ALA A 167 -22.05 26.13 -8.81
CA ALA A 167 -22.35 24.88 -8.09
C ALA A 167 -22.73 23.74 -9.04
N GLN A 168 -23.48 23.96 -10.13
CA GLN A 168 -23.77 22.87 -11.07
C GLN A 168 -22.53 22.47 -11.87
N VAL A 169 -21.77 23.41 -12.44
CA VAL A 169 -20.54 23.07 -13.18
C VAL A 169 -19.50 22.53 -12.20
N GLY A 170 -19.32 23.16 -11.03
CA GLY A 170 -18.36 22.69 -10.02
C GLY A 170 -18.71 21.32 -9.46
N ALA A 171 -19.98 21.06 -9.13
CA ALA A 171 -20.42 19.77 -8.59
C ALA A 171 -20.53 18.71 -9.68
N GLN A 172 -21.04 19.02 -10.88
CA GLN A 172 -21.09 18.06 -11.99
C GLN A 172 -19.70 17.72 -12.49
N VAL A 173 -18.81 18.69 -12.72
CA VAL A 173 -17.44 18.38 -13.15
C VAL A 173 -16.70 17.62 -12.05
N ARG A 174 -16.80 18.03 -10.78
CA ARG A 174 -16.14 17.29 -9.70
C ARG A 174 -16.74 15.89 -9.53
N ALA A 175 -18.06 15.73 -9.53
CA ALA A 175 -18.70 14.43 -9.39
C ALA A 175 -18.49 13.53 -10.61
N GLN A 176 -18.62 14.05 -11.83
CA GLN A 176 -18.38 13.28 -13.07
C GLN A 176 -16.91 12.93 -13.22
N VAL A 177 -15.97 13.85 -13.01
CA VAL A 177 -14.54 13.53 -13.11
C VAL A 177 -14.13 12.57 -12.00
N TRP A 178 -14.57 12.79 -10.76
CA TRP A 178 -14.21 11.91 -9.65
C TRP A 178 -14.86 10.52 -9.77
N ALA A 179 -16.14 10.44 -10.12
CA ALA A 179 -16.82 9.16 -10.30
C ALA A 179 -16.39 8.48 -11.61
N GLN A 180 -16.41 9.16 -12.76
CA GLN A 180 -16.06 8.50 -14.02
C GLN A 180 -14.56 8.23 -14.11
N VAL A 181 -13.71 9.24 -13.96
CA VAL A 181 -12.26 9.02 -14.10
C VAL A 181 -11.71 8.29 -12.87
N GLY A 182 -12.12 8.68 -11.67
CA GLY A 182 -11.69 7.98 -10.45
C GLY A 182 -12.18 6.54 -10.44
N ASP A 183 -13.49 6.28 -10.53
CA ASP A 183 -13.99 4.90 -10.44
C ASP A 183 -13.57 4.07 -11.65
N GLN A 184 -13.51 4.60 -12.88
CA GLN A 184 -13.01 3.82 -14.02
C GLN A 184 -11.51 3.54 -13.89
N VAL A 185 -10.68 4.50 -13.51
CA VAL A 185 -9.23 4.24 -13.38
C VAL A 185 -8.96 3.31 -12.18
N TRP A 186 -9.62 3.52 -11.04
CA TRP A 186 -9.45 2.66 -9.86
C TRP A 186 -10.00 1.25 -10.09
N ALA A 187 -11.21 1.11 -10.63
CA ALA A 187 -11.80 -0.20 -10.86
C ALA A 187 -11.18 -0.91 -12.07
N GLN A 188 -11.02 -0.22 -13.22
CA GLN A 188 -10.46 -0.88 -14.40
C GLN A 188 -8.96 -1.08 -14.26
N VAL A 189 -8.18 -0.04 -13.96
CA VAL A 189 -6.71 -0.21 -13.90
C VAL A 189 -6.29 -0.81 -12.56
N GLY A 190 -6.81 -0.28 -11.45
CA GLY A 190 -6.45 -0.76 -10.12
C GLY A 190 -6.85 -2.21 -9.88
N ASP A 191 -8.11 -2.57 -10.14
CA ASP A 191 -8.54 -3.96 -9.91
C ASP A 191 -8.00 -4.91 -10.98
N GLN A 192 -7.86 -4.52 -12.25
CA GLN A 192 -7.23 -5.40 -13.23
C GLN A 192 -5.75 -5.62 -12.93
N VAL A 193 -4.99 -4.58 -12.58
CA VAL A 193 -3.56 -4.75 -12.24
C VAL A 193 -3.42 -5.57 -10.95
N ARG A 194 -4.21 -5.26 -9.91
CA ARG A 194 -4.18 -6.00 -8.65
C ARG A 194 -4.58 -7.45 -8.83
N ALA A 195 -5.67 -7.73 -9.56
CA ALA A 195 -6.09 -9.10 -9.82
C ALA A 195 -5.09 -9.81 -10.72
N GLN A 196 -4.71 -9.24 -11.87
CA GLN A 196 -3.87 -9.95 -12.83
C GLN A 196 -2.45 -10.19 -12.30
N VAL A 197 -1.79 -9.15 -11.79
CA VAL A 197 -0.41 -9.26 -11.27
C VAL A 197 -0.40 -9.87 -9.88
N GLY A 198 -1.32 -9.49 -9.00
CA GLY A 198 -1.42 -10.06 -7.65
C GLY A 198 -1.76 -11.55 -7.66
N ASP A 199 -2.65 -12.01 -8.53
CA ASP A 199 -2.91 -13.44 -8.71
C ASP A 199 -1.65 -14.18 -9.15
N GLN A 200 -0.79 -13.56 -9.95
CA GLN A 200 0.46 -14.21 -10.37
C GLN A 200 1.43 -14.34 -9.21
N VAL A 201 1.48 -13.39 -8.28
CA VAL A 201 2.27 -13.54 -7.05
C VAL A 201 1.80 -14.78 -6.28
N TRP A 202 0.50 -14.98 -6.12
CA TRP A 202 -0.05 -16.15 -5.42
C TRP A 202 0.08 -17.47 -6.17
N ALA A 203 0.11 -17.43 -7.50
CA ALA A 203 0.25 -18.62 -8.35
C ALA A 203 1.71 -19.08 -8.53
N ALA A 204 2.68 -18.29 -8.07
CA ALA A 204 4.09 -18.63 -8.16
C ALA A 204 4.45 -19.78 -7.20
N MET A 205 5.40 -20.61 -7.62
CA MET A 205 6.26 -21.31 -6.67
C MET A 205 7.37 -20.33 -6.29
N TYR A 206 7.61 -20.10 -5.00
CA TYR A 206 8.55 -19.09 -4.52
C TYR A 206 10.03 -19.54 -4.61
N GLY A 207 10.28 -20.67 -5.28
CA GLY A 207 11.62 -21.18 -5.57
C GLY A 207 12.44 -21.32 -4.29
N GLN A 208 13.59 -20.63 -4.22
CA GLN A 208 14.42 -20.60 -3.02
C GLN A 208 13.65 -20.26 -1.72
N HIS A 209 12.60 -19.43 -1.78
CA HIS A 209 11.85 -19.06 -0.58
C HIS A 209 10.85 -20.14 -0.14
N ASP A 210 10.60 -21.16 -0.97
CA ASP A 210 9.88 -22.39 -0.55
C ASP A 210 10.80 -23.40 0.14
N ALA A 211 12.11 -23.13 0.25
CA ALA A 211 13.07 -24.02 0.90
C ALA A 211 12.64 -24.46 2.31
N GLY A 212 12.04 -23.56 3.10
CA GLY A 212 11.53 -23.90 4.43
C GLY A 212 10.46 -25.00 4.39
N TRP A 213 9.49 -24.86 3.48
CA TRP A 213 8.41 -25.85 3.31
C TRP A 213 8.93 -27.16 2.71
N LEU A 214 9.79 -27.08 1.70
CA LEU A 214 10.36 -28.25 1.02
C LEU A 214 11.32 -29.05 1.91
N SER A 215 11.99 -28.41 2.86
CA SER A 215 12.89 -29.08 3.82
C SER A 215 12.18 -30.15 4.64
N PHE A 216 10.91 -29.90 5.00
CA PHE A 216 10.07 -30.84 5.72
C PHE A 216 9.84 -32.11 4.89
N TYR A 217 9.49 -31.97 3.61
CA TYR A 217 9.27 -33.11 2.74
C TYR A 217 10.56 -33.85 2.39
N GLU A 218 11.66 -33.12 2.20
CA GLU A 218 12.97 -33.74 1.98
C GLU A 218 13.41 -34.55 3.20
N TYR A 219 13.10 -34.10 4.42
CA TYR A 219 13.31 -34.89 5.63
C TYR A 219 12.55 -36.23 5.58
N PHE A 220 11.27 -36.22 5.24
CA PHE A 220 10.49 -37.46 5.13
C PHE A 220 10.99 -38.35 3.99
N ALA A 221 11.40 -37.77 2.86
CA ALA A 221 12.00 -38.52 1.77
C ALA A 221 13.29 -39.21 2.23
N ALA A 222 14.18 -38.50 2.92
CA ALA A 222 15.42 -39.03 3.47
C ALA A 222 15.18 -40.08 4.58
N ALA A 223 14.10 -39.94 5.35
CA ALA A 223 13.67 -40.90 6.35
C ALA A 223 12.96 -42.15 5.76
N GLY A 224 12.80 -42.21 4.42
CA GLY A 224 12.28 -43.37 3.68
C GLY A 224 10.83 -43.28 3.22
N VAL A 225 10.16 -42.14 3.40
CA VAL A 225 8.77 -41.93 2.93
C VAL A 225 8.75 -41.70 1.43
N LYS A 226 8.57 -42.79 0.67
CA LYS A 226 8.60 -42.80 -0.80
C LYS A 226 7.69 -41.76 -1.48
N ALA A 227 6.55 -41.43 -0.87
CA ALA A 227 5.65 -40.43 -1.43
C ALA A 227 6.28 -39.02 -1.46
N ALA A 228 7.10 -38.69 -0.47
CA ALA A 228 7.78 -37.40 -0.39
C ALA A 228 8.91 -37.26 -1.42
N GLU A 229 9.50 -38.37 -1.86
CA GLU A 229 10.53 -38.37 -2.91
C GLU A 229 10.04 -37.77 -4.24
N ARG A 230 8.72 -37.79 -4.48
CA ARG A 230 8.09 -37.17 -5.65
C ARG A 230 8.28 -35.65 -5.70
N LEU A 231 8.61 -35.00 -4.58
CA LEU A 231 8.85 -33.56 -4.50
C LEU A 231 10.31 -33.17 -4.75
N ARG A 232 11.24 -34.12 -4.90
CA ARG A 232 12.66 -33.84 -5.15
C ARG A 232 12.92 -32.93 -6.36
N PRO A 233 12.19 -33.02 -7.48
CA PRO A 233 12.34 -32.03 -8.55
C PRO A 233 12.09 -30.59 -8.08
N LEU A 234 11.09 -30.37 -7.21
CA LEU A 234 10.81 -29.05 -6.65
C LEU A 234 11.86 -28.62 -5.62
N VAL A 235 12.43 -29.57 -4.86
CA VAL A 235 13.61 -29.30 -4.02
C VAL A 235 14.76 -28.76 -4.88
N THR A 236 15.08 -29.42 -6.00
CA THR A 236 16.14 -28.95 -6.90
C THR A 236 15.83 -27.58 -7.48
N VAL A 237 14.58 -27.29 -7.86
CA VAL A 237 14.17 -25.94 -8.30
C VAL A 237 14.46 -24.90 -7.20
N ALA A 238 14.04 -25.16 -5.95
CA ALA A 238 14.29 -24.24 -4.85
C ALA A 238 15.78 -24.02 -4.54
N GLU A 239 16.63 -25.02 -4.79
CA GLU A 239 18.07 -24.90 -4.57
C GLU A 239 18.80 -24.15 -5.68
N THR A 240 18.19 -24.01 -6.86
CA THR A 240 18.87 -23.56 -8.08
C THR A 240 18.39 -22.20 -8.57
N VAL A 241 17.14 -21.82 -8.35
CA VAL A 241 16.53 -20.59 -8.89
C VAL A 241 15.71 -19.82 -7.85
N GLY A 242 15.39 -18.57 -8.20
CA GLY A 242 14.35 -17.79 -7.54
C GLY A 242 12.95 -18.27 -7.92
N TRP A 243 12.00 -17.35 -7.98
CA TRP A 243 10.59 -17.67 -8.17
C TRP A 243 10.33 -18.30 -9.54
N CYS A 244 9.33 -19.18 -9.58
CA CYS A 244 8.97 -19.94 -10.76
C CYS A 244 7.45 -19.90 -11.01
N TRP A 245 7.07 -19.91 -12.28
CA TRP A 245 5.67 -20.07 -12.71
C TRP A 245 5.56 -21.20 -13.71
N PHE A 246 4.59 -22.09 -13.46
CA PHE A 246 4.37 -23.30 -14.25
C PHE A 246 3.12 -23.15 -15.11
N PHE A 247 3.29 -23.22 -16.43
CA PHE A 247 2.18 -23.16 -17.40
C PHE A 247 2.12 -24.43 -18.26
N ARG A 248 1.03 -24.60 -19.01
CA ARG A 248 1.00 -25.60 -20.07
C ARG A 248 1.91 -25.14 -21.21
N GLY A 249 3.01 -25.87 -21.44
CA GLY A 249 3.94 -25.62 -22.55
C GLY A 249 5.04 -24.58 -22.28
N ALA A 250 4.97 -23.85 -21.17
CA ALA A 250 5.99 -22.87 -20.77
C ALA A 250 6.27 -22.90 -19.26
N ALA A 251 7.48 -22.49 -18.87
CA ALA A 251 7.84 -22.21 -17.49
C ALA A 251 8.65 -20.90 -17.40
N ILE A 252 8.39 -20.12 -16.36
CA ILE A 252 9.17 -18.92 -16.03
C ILE A 252 10.02 -19.26 -14.82
N MET A 253 11.28 -18.83 -14.83
CA MET A 253 12.23 -18.93 -13.72
C MET A 253 12.90 -17.58 -13.54
N THR A 254 13.12 -17.18 -12.30
CA THR A 254 13.84 -15.94 -11.99
C THR A 254 15.18 -16.22 -11.35
N ASP A 255 16.09 -15.27 -11.47
CA ASP A 255 17.31 -15.25 -10.70
C ASP A 255 17.00 -15.08 -9.19
N ARG A 256 17.99 -15.39 -8.39
CA ARG A 256 18.03 -15.23 -6.94
C ARG A 256 18.37 -13.77 -6.60
N PRO A 257 18.07 -13.30 -5.38
CA PRO A 257 18.63 -12.04 -4.90
C PRO A 257 20.15 -12.04 -5.07
N CYS A 258 20.74 -10.87 -5.32
CA CYS A 258 22.19 -10.68 -5.32
C CYS A 258 22.71 -10.13 -3.99
N ASP A 259 21.85 -9.54 -3.18
CA ASP A 259 22.15 -9.16 -1.80
C ASP A 259 20.92 -9.41 -0.91
N LEU A 260 21.15 -9.90 0.30
CA LEU A 260 20.13 -10.21 1.30
C LEU A 260 20.68 -9.89 2.69
N ARG A 261 20.04 -8.92 3.37
CA ARG A 261 20.47 -8.39 4.66
C ARG A 261 19.45 -8.69 5.75
N ARG A 262 19.97 -9.07 6.92
CA ARG A 262 19.17 -9.45 8.08
C ARG A 262 19.80 -8.90 9.35
N ASP A 263 18.95 -8.68 10.36
CA ASP A 263 19.39 -8.37 11.72
C ASP A 263 19.87 -9.64 12.46
N GLU A 264 20.30 -9.47 13.71
CA GLU A 264 20.81 -10.55 14.58
C GLU A 264 19.74 -11.61 14.87
N ASP A 265 18.46 -11.25 14.83
CA ASP A 265 17.31 -12.16 14.97
C ASP A 265 16.97 -12.90 13.66
N GLY A 266 17.70 -12.63 12.57
CA GLY A 266 17.48 -13.24 11.26
C GLY A 266 16.30 -12.66 10.48
N ARG A 267 15.77 -11.49 10.87
CA ARG A 267 14.69 -10.78 10.17
C ARG A 267 15.26 -9.88 9.07
N LEU A 268 14.53 -9.69 7.97
CA LEU A 268 14.96 -8.78 6.90
C LEU A 268 15.16 -7.36 7.44
N HIS A 269 16.35 -6.81 7.28
CA HIS A 269 16.71 -5.50 7.82
C HIS A 269 17.95 -4.93 7.12
N ASN A 270 17.92 -3.65 6.80
CA ASN A 270 19.09 -2.88 6.39
C ASN A 270 18.88 -1.39 6.67
N GLU A 271 19.80 -0.75 7.38
CA GLU A 271 19.71 0.67 7.74
C GLU A 271 20.22 1.63 6.64
N SER A 272 20.95 1.10 5.65
CA SER A 272 21.68 1.90 4.66
C SER A 272 21.33 1.55 3.21
N GLY A 273 20.33 0.71 3.00
CA GLY A 273 19.91 0.27 1.67
C GLY A 273 18.80 -0.77 1.72
N PRO A 274 18.59 -1.51 0.64
CA PRO A 274 17.56 -2.53 0.59
C PRO A 274 17.93 -3.75 1.43
N ALA A 275 16.92 -4.40 2.01
CA ALA A 275 17.09 -5.67 2.70
C ALA A 275 17.19 -6.85 1.72
N VAL A 276 16.61 -6.72 0.53
CA VAL A 276 16.76 -7.67 -0.58
C VAL A 276 16.98 -6.89 -1.87
N LEU A 277 18.00 -7.26 -2.64
CA LEU A 277 18.31 -6.67 -3.94
C LEU A 277 18.40 -7.76 -5.01
N TYR A 278 17.78 -7.55 -6.16
CA TYR A 278 17.89 -8.40 -7.35
C TYR A 278 18.74 -7.72 -8.42
N ARG A 279 19.19 -8.52 -9.40
CA ARG A 279 20.16 -8.08 -10.42
C ARG A 279 19.64 -7.04 -11.41
N ASP A 280 18.33 -6.95 -11.57
CA ASP A 280 17.65 -5.91 -12.36
C ASP A 280 17.39 -4.62 -11.55
N GLY A 281 17.91 -4.53 -10.32
CA GLY A 281 17.66 -3.43 -9.41
C GLY A 281 16.30 -3.49 -8.69
N PHE A 282 15.48 -4.53 -8.89
CA PHE A 282 14.32 -4.74 -8.04
C PHE A 282 14.77 -4.92 -6.59
N SER A 283 14.14 -4.21 -5.67
CA SER A 283 14.57 -4.19 -4.28
C SER A 283 13.40 -4.21 -3.31
N VAL A 284 13.68 -4.68 -2.10
CA VAL A 284 12.73 -4.68 -0.98
C VAL A 284 13.43 -4.04 0.22
N TYR A 285 12.82 -2.99 0.74
CA TYR A 285 13.25 -2.32 1.96
C TYR A 285 12.49 -2.89 3.15
N ALA A 286 13.24 -3.21 4.20
CA ALA A 286 12.68 -3.74 5.43
C ALA A 286 13.45 -3.25 6.65
N TRP A 287 12.73 -3.07 7.75
CA TRP A 287 13.26 -2.69 9.04
C TRP A 287 12.80 -3.70 10.09
N ARG A 288 13.73 -4.54 10.60
CA ARG A 288 13.46 -5.59 11.59
C ARG A 288 12.27 -6.48 11.20
N GLY A 289 12.20 -6.87 9.94
CA GLY A 289 11.15 -7.72 9.36
C GLY A 289 9.92 -6.97 8.83
N VAL A 290 9.78 -5.67 9.09
CA VAL A 290 8.65 -4.86 8.60
C VAL A 290 9.00 -4.23 7.26
N ARG A 291 8.15 -4.41 6.25
CA ARG A 291 8.33 -3.74 4.95
C ARG A 291 8.10 -2.25 5.08
N ILE A 292 9.05 -1.45 4.62
CA ILE A 292 9.01 0.02 4.68
C ILE A 292 9.17 0.64 3.28
N PRO A 293 8.74 1.89 3.09
CA PRO A 293 9.05 2.66 1.89
C PRO A 293 10.57 2.89 1.74
N SER A 294 11.09 2.91 0.50
CA SER A 294 12.54 3.04 0.26
C SER A 294 13.03 4.44 0.62
N GLU A 295 12.19 5.45 0.41
CA GLU A 295 12.50 6.85 0.65
C GLU A 295 12.87 7.15 2.10
N TRP A 296 12.42 6.34 3.07
CA TRP A 296 12.77 6.49 4.48
C TRP A 296 14.26 6.23 4.74
N ILE A 297 14.90 5.43 3.89
CA ILE A 297 16.32 5.08 3.98
C ILE A 297 17.13 5.85 2.94
N GLU A 298 16.66 5.93 1.70
CA GLU A 298 17.40 6.54 0.58
C GLU A 298 17.43 8.07 0.63
N ASN A 299 16.41 8.71 1.23
CA ASN A 299 16.31 10.17 1.30
C ASN A 299 16.17 10.64 2.77
N PRO A 300 17.30 10.90 3.45
CA PRO A 300 17.31 11.42 4.81
C PRO A 300 16.57 12.76 4.90
N GLY A 301 15.34 12.72 5.43
CA GLY A 301 14.45 13.89 5.54
C GLY A 301 13.06 13.68 4.94
N SER A 302 12.85 12.63 4.15
CA SER A 302 11.51 12.25 3.63
C SER A 302 10.54 11.90 4.76
N LEU A 303 11.05 11.29 5.83
CA LEU A 303 10.29 10.88 7.00
C LEU A 303 10.35 11.98 8.08
N THR A 304 9.19 12.45 8.51
CA THR A 304 9.04 13.44 9.60
C THR A 304 8.34 12.82 10.80
N PRO A 305 8.50 13.37 12.03
CA PRO A 305 7.77 12.88 13.20
C PRO A 305 6.25 12.84 13.01
N ALA A 306 5.68 13.88 12.38
CA ALA A 306 4.24 13.91 12.07
C ALA A 306 3.83 12.78 11.11
N ALA A 307 4.61 12.52 10.06
CA ALA A 307 4.34 11.44 9.11
C ALA A 307 4.50 10.06 9.76
N ALA A 308 5.50 9.87 10.63
CA ALA A 308 5.68 8.64 11.38
C ALA A 308 4.48 8.34 12.27
N LEU A 309 4.06 9.30 13.11
CA LEU A 309 2.95 9.13 14.06
C LEU A 309 1.58 9.00 13.41
N SER A 310 1.38 9.60 12.23
CA SER A 310 0.14 9.46 11.44
C SER A 310 0.11 8.21 10.57
N CYS A 311 1.17 7.41 10.54
CA CYS A 311 1.20 6.16 9.78
C CYS A 311 0.08 5.22 10.27
N GLN A 312 -0.81 4.82 9.36
CA GLN A 312 -1.97 3.98 9.68
C GLN A 312 -1.57 2.56 10.05
N ASN A 313 -0.56 2.01 9.38
CA ASN A 313 -0.07 0.67 9.69
C ASN A 313 0.81 0.74 10.95
N LEU A 314 0.38 0.05 12.01
CA LEU A 314 1.03 0.10 13.33
C LEU A 314 2.49 -0.38 13.30
N GLU A 315 2.79 -1.44 12.54
CA GLU A 315 4.16 -1.96 12.42
C GLU A 315 5.05 -0.98 11.65
N GLN A 316 4.53 -0.35 10.59
CA GLN A 316 5.26 0.69 9.88
C GLN A 316 5.42 1.96 10.72
N ARG A 317 4.43 2.34 11.54
CA ARG A 317 4.55 3.42 12.52
C ARG A 317 5.70 3.17 13.48
N ARG A 318 5.77 1.96 14.06
CA ARG A 318 6.87 1.56 14.95
C ARG A 318 8.21 1.66 14.23
N ALA A 319 8.33 1.08 13.04
CA ALA A 319 9.55 1.15 12.24
C ALA A 319 9.95 2.61 11.91
N ALA A 320 8.99 3.45 11.54
CA ALA A 320 9.22 4.88 11.27
C ALA A 320 9.77 5.61 12.50
N CYS A 321 9.17 5.35 13.67
CA CYS A 321 9.62 5.96 14.92
C CYS A 321 11.04 5.50 15.29
N GLU A 322 11.37 4.23 15.08
CA GLU A 322 12.72 3.70 15.30
C GLU A 322 13.74 4.32 14.34
N ILE A 323 13.42 4.43 13.04
CA ILE A 323 14.29 5.03 12.02
C ILE A 323 14.59 6.49 12.34
N LEU A 324 13.59 7.26 12.78
CA LEU A 324 13.76 8.67 13.17
C LEU A 324 14.50 8.83 14.51
N GLY A 325 14.26 7.91 15.44
CA GLY A 325 14.66 8.03 16.83
C GLY A 325 13.71 8.92 17.64
N TRP A 326 13.35 8.46 18.84
CA TRP A 326 12.41 9.15 19.73
C TRP A 326 12.90 10.51 20.21
N ALA A 327 14.21 10.76 20.28
CA ALA A 327 14.73 12.07 20.66
C ALA A 327 14.28 13.18 19.70
N LYS A 328 14.28 12.89 18.39
CA LYS A 328 13.80 13.82 17.35
C LYS A 328 12.28 13.97 17.41
N ILE A 329 11.56 12.87 17.61
CA ILE A 329 10.10 12.88 17.67
C ILE A 329 9.61 13.70 18.87
N LEU A 330 10.20 13.49 20.04
CA LEU A 330 9.86 14.22 21.26
C LEU A 330 10.23 15.70 21.21
N ALA A 331 11.17 16.11 20.35
CA ALA A 331 11.48 17.53 20.15
C ALA A 331 10.34 18.27 19.42
N ASP A 332 9.56 17.56 18.59
CA ASP A 332 8.40 18.09 17.87
C ASP A 332 7.08 17.90 18.64
N LEU A 333 7.10 17.15 19.74
CA LEU A 333 5.94 16.91 20.60
C LEU A 333 6.03 17.75 21.88
N ASP A 334 4.87 18.18 22.38
CA ASP A 334 4.76 18.87 23.67
C ASP A 334 4.81 17.86 24.83
N ALA A 335 6.00 17.27 25.04
CA ALA A 335 6.21 16.29 26.10
C ALA A 335 6.33 16.98 27.47
N ARG A 336 5.54 16.53 28.45
CA ARG A 336 5.55 17.04 29.81
C ARG A 336 6.66 16.36 30.61
N THR A 337 7.60 17.12 31.15
CA THR A 337 8.58 16.59 32.10
C THR A 337 7.89 16.17 33.40
N LEU A 338 8.10 14.92 33.82
CA LEU A 338 7.66 14.41 35.12
C LEU A 338 8.78 14.54 36.17
N ASP A 339 10.01 14.20 35.77
CA ASP A 339 11.17 14.21 36.66
C ASP A 339 12.46 14.48 35.88
N ALA A 340 13.38 15.23 36.49
CA ALA A 340 14.68 15.54 35.92
C ALA A 340 15.75 15.39 37.01
N ASP A 341 16.63 14.40 36.84
CA ASP A 341 17.66 14.08 37.83
C ASP A 341 18.73 15.19 37.93
N GLY A 342 18.98 15.89 36.83
CA GLY A 342 20.02 16.92 36.70
C GLY A 342 21.32 16.38 36.14
N ASP A 343 21.62 15.09 36.29
CA ASP A 343 22.65 14.40 35.51
C ASP A 343 22.08 14.02 34.14
N PRO A 344 22.60 14.56 33.02
CA PRO A 344 22.08 14.25 31.69
C PRO A 344 22.26 12.79 31.29
N GLU A 345 23.17 12.04 31.93
CA GLU A 345 23.34 10.61 31.71
C GLU A 345 22.28 9.78 32.45
N ILE A 346 21.77 10.25 33.60
CA ILE A 346 20.60 9.63 34.25
C ILE A 346 19.33 10.05 33.52
N GLY A 347 19.23 11.33 33.17
CA GLY A 347 18.29 11.84 32.18
C GLY A 347 17.07 12.54 32.75
N THR A 348 16.08 12.72 31.89
CA THR A 348 14.82 13.40 32.16
C THR A 348 13.66 12.49 31.74
N LEU A 349 12.79 12.16 32.68
CA LEU A 349 11.57 11.43 32.41
C LEU A 349 10.51 12.39 31.88
N VAL A 350 9.99 12.10 30.70
CA VAL A 350 8.93 12.87 30.05
C VAL A 350 7.73 11.98 29.75
N GLU A 351 6.55 12.60 29.72
CA GLU A 351 5.28 11.98 29.40
C GLU A 351 4.68 12.68 28.18
N VAL A 352 4.11 11.89 27.26
CA VAL A 352 3.54 12.41 26.01
C VAL A 352 2.32 11.59 25.59
N ASP A 353 1.33 12.28 25.03
CA ASP A 353 0.13 11.64 24.48
C ASP A 353 0.32 11.28 23.00
N LEU A 354 0.40 9.99 22.73
CA LEU A 354 0.59 9.43 21.39
C LEU A 354 -0.73 8.93 20.79
N PRO A 355 -0.85 8.88 19.46
CA PRO A 355 -1.98 8.22 18.80
C PRO A 355 -1.98 6.72 19.08
N GLY A 356 -3.14 6.19 19.46
CA GLY A 356 -3.40 4.78 19.74
C GLY A 356 -3.49 3.88 18.49
N SER A 357 -3.95 2.65 18.68
CA SER A 357 -3.93 1.58 17.67
C SER A 357 -4.99 1.68 16.58
N GLU A 358 -6.14 2.31 16.84
CA GLU A 358 -7.25 2.45 15.87
C GLU A 358 -7.34 3.89 15.33
N GLY A 359 -6.80 4.12 14.14
CA GLY A 359 -7.02 5.38 13.39
C GLY A 359 -6.49 6.67 14.04
N GLY A 360 -5.87 6.58 15.22
CA GLY A 360 -5.40 7.74 15.98
C GLY A 360 -6.49 8.48 16.77
N GLU A 361 -7.70 7.94 16.85
CA GLU A 361 -8.80 8.54 17.64
C GLU A 361 -8.59 8.31 19.15
N ASP A 362 -8.14 7.12 19.53
CA ASP A 362 -7.72 6.85 20.91
C ASP A 362 -6.31 7.40 21.16
N ARG A 363 -6.04 7.88 22.38
CA ARG A 363 -4.74 8.42 22.78
C ARG A 363 -4.14 7.58 23.89
N VAL A 364 -2.87 7.25 23.73
CA VAL A 364 -2.09 6.51 24.73
C VAL A 364 -1.05 7.44 25.32
N THR A 365 -1.13 7.64 26.63
CA THR A 365 -0.07 8.32 27.37
C THR A 365 1.12 7.39 27.51
N ALA A 366 2.26 7.81 27.00
CA ALA A 366 3.51 7.06 27.05
C ALA A 366 4.60 7.86 27.77
N ARG A 367 5.50 7.16 28.46
CA ARG A 367 6.63 7.75 29.17
C ARG A 367 7.94 7.39 28.48
N PHE A 368 8.82 8.38 28.39
CA PHE A 368 10.13 8.25 27.78
C PHE A 368 11.20 8.79 28.71
N LEU A 369 12.30 8.07 28.83
CA LEU A 369 13.51 8.58 29.46
C LEU A 369 14.42 9.19 28.39
N ARG A 370 14.62 10.50 28.46
CA ARG A 370 15.58 11.24 27.63
C ARG A 370 16.95 11.23 28.30
N VAL A 371 17.96 10.70 27.63
CA VAL A 371 19.33 10.61 28.14
C VAL A 371 20.32 11.15 27.12
N ARG A 372 21.42 11.74 27.61
CA ARG A 372 22.60 11.99 26.82
C ARG A 372 23.63 10.91 27.13
N CYS A 373 24.11 10.20 26.11
CA CYS A 373 25.19 9.24 26.33
C CYS A 373 26.54 9.95 26.50
N GLY A 374 27.56 9.23 26.97
CA GLY A 374 28.92 9.75 27.11
C GLY A 374 29.58 10.24 25.80
N THR A 375 29.05 9.84 24.63
CA THR A 375 29.47 10.37 23.32
C THR A 375 28.79 11.70 22.92
N GLY A 376 27.95 12.25 23.80
CA GLY A 376 27.24 13.52 23.59
C GLY A 376 25.96 13.42 22.76
N ARG A 377 25.57 12.22 22.31
CA ARG A 377 24.32 12.00 21.57
C ARG A 377 23.12 11.88 22.51
N ASP A 378 22.02 12.56 22.16
CA ASP A 378 20.75 12.51 22.88
C ASP A 378 19.88 11.36 22.35
N PHE A 379 19.34 10.55 23.27
CA PHE A 379 18.43 9.44 22.98
C PHE A 379 17.19 9.54 23.85
N ALA A 380 16.12 8.89 23.42
CA ALA A 380 14.94 8.69 24.24
C ALA A 380 14.49 7.24 24.12
N ILE A 381 14.15 6.64 25.27
CA ILE A 381 13.75 5.24 25.36
C ILE A 381 12.37 5.20 25.99
N CYS A 382 11.44 4.46 25.39
CA CYS A 382 10.13 4.22 25.98
C CYS A 382 10.29 3.36 27.23
N VAL A 383 9.70 3.78 28.34
CA VAL A 383 9.79 3.08 29.64
C VAL A 383 8.41 2.72 30.15
N ASP A 384 8.37 1.97 31.26
CA ASP A 384 7.12 1.61 31.91
C ASP A 384 6.28 2.87 32.21
N PRO A 385 4.98 2.90 31.84
CA PRO A 385 4.10 4.00 32.16
C PRO A 385 3.94 4.27 33.65
N MET A 386 4.32 3.33 34.52
CA MET A 386 4.28 3.49 35.99
C MET A 386 5.52 4.17 36.55
N CYS A 387 6.61 4.35 35.78
CA CYS A 387 7.80 5.06 36.26
C CYS A 387 7.48 6.53 36.53
N GLU A 388 7.75 7.02 37.73
CA GLU A 388 7.54 8.40 38.16
C GLU A 388 8.84 9.22 38.20
N THR A 389 10.00 8.57 38.29
CA THR A 389 11.32 9.22 38.31
C THR A 389 12.28 8.71 37.24
N ALA A 390 13.28 9.51 36.88
CA ALA A 390 14.35 9.14 35.95
C ALA A 390 15.12 7.91 36.47
N ILE A 391 15.36 7.82 37.78
CA ILE A 391 16.02 6.66 38.39
C ILE A 391 15.15 5.40 38.25
N GLN A 392 13.84 5.47 38.52
CA GLN A 392 12.95 4.32 38.33
C GLN A 392 12.95 3.82 36.88
N ALA A 393 12.96 4.75 35.92
CA ALA A 393 13.06 4.44 34.50
C ALA A 393 14.39 3.76 34.14
N GLN A 394 15.51 4.22 34.69
CA GLN A 394 16.83 3.59 34.53
C GLN A 394 16.86 2.17 35.12
N SER A 395 16.33 1.99 36.32
CA SER A 395 16.25 0.69 36.99
C SER A 395 15.41 -0.31 36.23
N TRP A 396 14.27 0.13 35.69
CA TRP A 396 13.39 -0.69 34.88
C TRP A 396 14.09 -1.22 33.63
N MET A 397 14.85 -0.37 32.91
CA MET A 397 15.62 -0.80 31.74
C MET A 397 16.69 -1.86 32.08
N LEU A 398 17.21 -1.84 33.30
CA LEU A 398 18.19 -2.80 33.80
C LEU A 398 17.54 -4.04 34.46
N GLY A 399 16.22 -4.05 34.64
CA GLY A 399 15.51 -5.13 35.34
C GLY A 399 15.79 -5.20 36.85
N ILE A 400 16.16 -4.09 37.49
CA ILE A 400 16.49 -4.01 38.93
C ILE A 400 15.56 -3.05 39.67
N SER A 401 15.61 -3.03 41.01
CA SER A 401 14.85 -2.05 41.80
C SER A 401 15.51 -0.67 41.82
N ALA A 402 14.72 0.38 42.08
CA ALA A 402 15.22 1.76 42.19
C ALA A 402 16.27 1.92 43.29
N SER A 403 16.14 1.18 44.40
CA SER A 403 17.10 1.19 45.50
C SER A 403 18.45 0.56 45.16
N GLU A 404 18.51 -0.30 44.16
CA GLU A 404 19.74 -0.98 43.72
C GLU A 404 20.46 -0.22 42.61
N PHE A 405 19.85 0.85 42.08
CA PHE A 405 20.44 1.60 40.99
C PHE A 405 21.70 2.33 41.45
N THR A 406 22.81 1.99 40.80
CA THR A 406 24.07 2.71 40.90
C THR A 406 24.47 3.10 39.49
N LYS A 407 24.80 4.37 39.27
CA LYS A 407 25.26 4.85 37.97
C LYS A 407 26.53 4.08 37.57
N PRO A 408 26.55 3.38 36.42
CA PRO A 408 27.75 2.67 35.97
C PRO A 408 28.84 3.66 35.54
N GLU A 409 30.10 3.35 35.86
CA GLU A 409 31.26 4.19 35.50
C GLU A 409 31.50 4.25 33.98
N ILE A 410 31.09 3.22 33.24
CA ILE A 410 31.18 3.14 31.78
C ILE A 410 29.83 2.65 31.24
N ARG A 411 29.23 3.42 30.32
CA ARG A 411 28.07 2.98 29.52
C ARG A 411 28.52 2.65 28.10
N THR A 412 28.26 1.43 27.67
CA THR A 412 28.43 0.96 26.29
C THR A 412 27.21 1.25 25.45
#